data_AF-A0AAW1AS01-F1
#
_entry.id   AF-A0AAW1AS01-F1
#
_cell.length_a   1.000
_cell.length_b   1.000
_cell.length_c   1.000
_cell.angle_alpha   90.00
_cell.angle_beta   90.00
_cell.angle_gamma   90.00
#
_symmetry.space_group_name_H-M   'P 1'
#
loop_
_entity.id
_entity.type
_entity.pdbx_description
1 polymer ?
#
loop_
_entity_poly.entity_id
_entity_poly.type
_entity_poly.pdbx_seq_one_letter_code
_entity_poly.pdbx_strand_id
1 'polypeptide(L)'
;MLWNVEEHRYGKSHEQKEREVELHLPTQINISQNLTFVAKFTELQWKILTLKNEDTEHKYSSSPLDWITLETNIAYWFHSSSGAQIHLLGNVVSWTSANVATVVYLVLFLGYLLRRQRNIQDIPDETWQQWLLAGGICVGGWAVNYLPFFLMEKTLFLYHYLPAVTFQILLIPVVLQHTSDFLCRSRLSKSMHSALVAAWLSSVYLTYHTFQPLTYGKPALSKAELQALRWKDSWDILIRKR
;
A
#
# COMPACT_ATOMS: atom_id res chain seq x y z
N MET A 1 38.25 -4.33 16.97
CA MET A 1 37.89 -5.62 16.37
C MET A 1 37.84 -6.66 17.47
N LEU A 2 36.67 -7.27 17.69
CA LEU A 2 36.55 -8.49 18.49
C LEU A 2 36.62 -9.68 17.53
N TRP A 3 37.31 -10.73 17.94
CA TRP A 3 37.40 -11.99 17.20
C TRP A 3 36.89 -13.12 18.11
N ASN A 4 36.08 -14.00 17.57
CA ASN A 4 35.65 -15.25 18.20
C ASN A 4 36.11 -16.44 17.34
N VAL A 5 36.42 -17.56 17.99
CA VAL A 5 36.69 -18.81 17.29
C VAL A 5 35.35 -19.52 17.13
N GLU A 6 34.75 -19.40 15.95
CA GLU A 6 33.49 -20.09 15.62
C GLU A 6 33.72 -21.57 15.30
N GLU A 7 34.94 -21.89 14.84
CA GLU A 7 35.33 -23.22 14.45
C GLU A 7 36.79 -23.47 14.83
N HIS A 8 37.04 -24.59 15.50
CA HIS A 8 38.40 -25.06 15.80
C HIS A 8 38.54 -26.50 15.32
N ARG A 9 39.34 -26.72 14.28
CA ARG A 9 39.58 -28.04 13.69
C ARG A 9 41.02 -28.47 13.97
N TYR A 10 41.16 -29.64 14.60
CA TYR A 10 42.42 -30.39 14.65
C TYR A 10 42.18 -31.78 14.08
N GLY A 11 42.97 -32.15 13.07
CA GLY A 11 42.98 -33.53 12.59
C GLY A 11 43.61 -34.42 13.65
N LYS A 12 42.88 -35.45 14.10
CA LYS A 12 43.39 -36.40 15.11
C LYS A 12 44.20 -37.52 14.47
N SER A 13 43.99 -37.74 13.17
CA SER A 13 44.64 -38.79 12.40
C SER A 13 46.05 -38.39 11.93
N HIS A 14 46.99 -39.35 11.97
CA HIS A 14 48.37 -39.12 11.52
C HIS A 14 48.51 -39.22 10.00
N GLU A 15 47.67 -40.02 9.33
CA GLU A 15 47.67 -40.16 7.88
C GLU A 15 46.99 -38.98 7.19
N GLN A 16 47.57 -38.54 6.06
CA GLN A 16 47.07 -37.38 5.33
C GLN A 16 45.68 -37.60 4.74
N LYS A 17 45.42 -38.80 4.21
CA LYS A 17 44.14 -39.16 3.59
C LYS A 17 42.98 -39.16 4.60
N GLU A 18 43.26 -39.56 5.85
CA GLU A 18 42.27 -39.58 6.93
C GLU A 18 41.97 -38.17 7.45
N ARG A 19 42.99 -37.30 7.53
CA ARG A 19 42.80 -35.87 7.87
C ARG A 19 41.95 -35.11 6.84
N GLU A 20 42.12 -35.42 5.56
CA GLU A 20 41.29 -34.85 4.49
C GLU A 20 39.82 -35.25 4.66
N VAL A 21 39.55 -36.50 5.02
CA VAL A 21 38.19 -36.98 5.33
C VAL A 21 37.63 -36.29 6.58
N GLU A 22 38.42 -36.15 7.65
CA GLU A 22 38.01 -35.44 8.88
C GLU A 22 37.66 -33.97 8.63
N LEU A 23 38.38 -33.29 7.72
CA LEU A 23 38.10 -31.90 7.36
C LEU A 23 36.75 -31.74 6.63
N HIS A 24 36.30 -32.77 5.89
CA HIS A 24 35.04 -32.71 5.14
C HIS A 24 33.83 -33.21 5.92
N LEU A 25 34.02 -33.74 7.14
CA LEU A 25 32.92 -34.18 7.99
C LEU A 25 32.21 -32.98 8.65
N PRO A 26 30.87 -33.04 8.79
CA PRO A 26 30.12 -32.01 9.49
C PRO A 26 30.52 -31.97 10.97
N THR A 27 30.98 -30.83 11.45
CA THR A 27 31.40 -30.66 12.84
C THR A 27 30.16 -30.54 13.74
N GLN A 28 29.99 -31.46 14.68
CA GLN A 28 28.97 -31.35 15.72
C GLN A 28 29.45 -30.40 16.82
N ILE A 29 29.15 -29.11 16.67
CA ILE A 29 29.48 -28.12 17.68
C ILE A 29 28.31 -28.01 18.66
N ASN A 30 28.46 -28.56 19.87
CA ASN A 30 27.53 -28.30 20.98
C ASN A 30 27.86 -26.94 21.59
N ILE A 31 27.50 -25.84 20.92
CA ILE A 31 27.60 -24.51 21.52
C ILE A 31 26.47 -24.41 22.55
N SER A 32 26.80 -24.46 23.84
CA SER A 32 25.86 -24.11 24.91
C SER A 32 25.65 -22.60 24.93
N GLN A 33 24.87 -22.10 23.96
CA GLN A 33 24.45 -20.70 23.94
C GLN A 33 23.40 -20.52 25.04
N ASN A 34 23.84 -20.17 26.26
CA ASN A 34 22.97 -19.58 27.28
C ASN A 34 22.56 -18.15 26.86
N LEU A 35 21.96 -18.02 25.69
CA LEU A 35 21.39 -16.78 25.22
C LEU A 35 19.96 -16.69 25.76
N THR A 36 19.69 -15.63 26.51
CA THR A 36 18.32 -15.35 26.92
C THR A 36 17.49 -14.95 25.70
N PHE A 37 16.19 -15.23 25.75
CA PHE A 37 15.24 -14.78 24.73
C PHE A 37 15.38 -13.27 24.45
N VAL A 38 15.53 -12.45 25.50
CA VAL A 38 15.66 -10.99 25.37
C VAL A 38 16.94 -10.61 24.64
N ALA A 39 18.07 -11.28 24.91
CA ALA A 39 19.31 -11.03 24.18
C ALA A 39 19.14 -11.36 22.68
N LYS A 40 18.49 -12.48 22.35
CA LYS A 40 18.29 -12.84 20.94
C LYS A 40 17.27 -11.94 20.24
N PHE A 41 16.22 -11.54 20.94
CA PHE A 41 15.22 -10.61 20.44
C PHE A 41 15.83 -9.24 20.16
N THR A 42 16.60 -8.69 21.10
CA THR A 42 17.26 -7.37 20.92
C THR A 42 18.30 -7.40 19.81
N GLU A 43 19.11 -8.47 19.71
CA GLU A 43 20.02 -8.69 18.59
C GLU A 43 19.26 -8.67 17.24
N LEU A 44 18.13 -9.36 17.17
CA LEU A 44 17.32 -9.42 15.96
C LEU A 44 16.70 -8.06 15.59
N GLN A 45 16.13 -7.34 16.57
CA GLN A 45 15.57 -6.00 16.32
C GLN A 45 16.66 -5.02 15.84
N TRP A 46 17.84 -5.07 16.45
CA TRP A 46 18.98 -4.26 16.03
C TRP A 46 19.40 -4.57 14.59
N LYS A 47 19.45 -5.86 14.22
CA LYS A 47 19.72 -6.28 12.84
C LYS A 47 18.65 -5.75 11.88
N ILE A 48 17.37 -5.85 12.21
CA ILE A 48 16.28 -5.32 11.36
C ILE A 48 16.41 -3.80 11.14
N LEU A 49 16.79 -3.05 12.17
CA LEU A 49 16.92 -1.58 12.09
C LEU A 49 18.17 -1.13 11.35
N THR A 50 19.29 -1.85 11.51
CA THR A 50 20.59 -1.47 10.93
C THR A 50 20.88 -2.10 9.58
N LEU A 51 20.09 -3.11 9.16
CA LEU A 51 20.24 -3.74 7.86
C LEU A 51 20.04 -2.70 6.75
N LYS A 52 21.14 -2.29 6.14
CA LYS A 52 21.13 -1.54 4.89
C LYS A 52 20.95 -2.56 3.76
N ASN A 53 19.77 -2.56 3.15
CA ASN A 53 19.62 -3.23 1.87
C ASN A 53 20.37 -2.40 0.83
N GLU A 54 21.10 -3.07 -0.07
CA GLU A 54 21.59 -2.40 -1.28
C GLU A 54 20.37 -1.97 -2.09
N ASP A 55 20.28 -0.66 -2.40
CA ASP A 55 19.23 -0.07 -3.21
C ASP A 55 19.36 -0.53 -4.66
N THR A 56 18.93 -1.76 -4.92
CA THR A 56 18.75 -2.26 -6.27
C THR A 56 17.47 -1.67 -6.82
N GLU A 57 17.59 -0.66 -7.70
CA GLU A 57 16.44 -0.10 -8.41
C GLU A 57 15.63 -1.22 -9.06
N HIS A 58 14.36 -1.33 -8.67
CA HIS A 58 13.45 -2.33 -9.20
C HIS A 58 12.56 -1.69 -10.25
N LYS A 59 12.29 -2.37 -11.37
CA LYS A 59 11.49 -1.81 -12.48
C LYS A 59 10.15 -1.19 -12.03
N TYR A 60 9.46 -1.86 -11.10
CA TYR A 60 8.16 -1.41 -10.56
C TYR A 60 8.27 -0.55 -9.29
N SER A 61 9.46 -0.04 -8.95
CA SER A 61 9.59 0.92 -7.85
C SER A 61 8.86 2.22 -8.21
N SER A 62 8.22 2.84 -7.22
CA SER A 62 7.45 4.06 -7.42
C SER A 62 7.62 5.05 -6.28
N SER A 63 7.45 6.34 -6.60
CA SER A 63 7.56 7.39 -5.59
C SER A 63 6.26 7.54 -4.81
N PRO A 64 6.29 8.06 -3.57
CA PRO A 64 5.08 8.33 -2.80
C PRO A 64 4.07 9.22 -3.53
N LEU A 65 4.52 10.16 -4.37
CA LEU A 65 3.63 11.05 -5.11
C LEU A 65 2.85 10.30 -6.21
N ASP A 66 3.49 9.33 -6.87
CA ASP A 66 2.87 8.53 -7.93
C ASP A 66 1.67 7.71 -7.42
N TRP A 67 1.64 7.41 -6.12
CA TRP A 67 0.58 6.64 -5.50
C TRP A 67 -0.72 7.43 -5.43
N ILE A 68 -0.68 8.74 -5.21
CA ILE A 68 -1.90 9.57 -5.12
C ILE A 68 -2.68 9.47 -6.44
N THR A 69 -2.01 9.65 -7.57
CA THR A 69 -2.68 9.64 -8.88
C THR A 69 -2.72 8.26 -9.53
N LEU A 70 -2.24 7.21 -8.84
CA LEU A 70 -2.17 5.84 -9.37
C LEU A 70 -1.42 5.80 -10.72
N GLU A 71 -0.25 6.44 -10.81
CA GLU A 71 0.56 6.41 -12.05
C GLU A 71 1.20 5.04 -12.27
N THR A 72 1.52 4.31 -11.22
CA THR A 72 2.24 3.03 -11.33
C THR A 72 1.33 1.85 -11.03
N ASN A 73 1.59 0.72 -11.69
CA ASN A 73 1.05 -0.59 -11.37
C ASN A 73 2.21 -1.59 -11.19
N ILE A 74 1.93 -2.74 -10.58
CA ILE A 74 2.94 -3.80 -10.39
C ILE A 74 2.46 -5.06 -11.07
N ALA A 75 3.23 -5.62 -12.00
CA ALA A 75 2.93 -6.95 -12.54
C ALA A 75 3.48 -8.02 -11.60
N TYR A 76 2.59 -8.84 -11.02
CA TYR A 76 2.97 -9.94 -10.11
C TYR A 76 3.24 -11.24 -10.85
N TRP A 77 2.50 -11.51 -11.92
CA TRP A 77 2.58 -12.77 -12.63
C TRP A 77 2.26 -12.61 -14.11
N PHE A 78 2.94 -13.39 -14.94
CA PHE A 78 2.74 -13.44 -16.37
C PHE A 78 2.88 -14.88 -16.87
N HIS A 79 1.93 -15.33 -17.71
CA HIS A 79 1.97 -16.64 -18.33
C HIS A 79 2.54 -16.59 -19.75
N SER A 80 3.66 -17.26 -19.97
CA SER A 80 4.41 -17.22 -21.23
C SER A 80 3.70 -17.88 -22.42
N SER A 81 2.71 -18.76 -22.23
CA SER A 81 1.95 -19.33 -23.35
C SER A 81 0.67 -18.52 -23.62
N SER A 82 -0.26 -18.51 -22.66
CA SER A 82 -1.58 -17.85 -22.78
C SER A 82 -1.55 -16.33 -22.76
N GLY A 83 -0.50 -15.69 -22.23
CA GLY A 83 -0.45 -14.22 -22.07
C GLY A 83 -1.31 -13.69 -20.92
N ALA A 84 -1.85 -14.58 -20.07
CA ALA A 84 -2.52 -14.19 -18.84
C ALA A 84 -1.56 -13.48 -17.88
N GLN A 85 -2.06 -12.48 -17.15
CA GLN A 85 -1.24 -11.67 -16.26
C GLN A 85 -2.02 -11.18 -15.05
N ILE A 86 -1.33 -11.06 -13.91
CA ILE A 86 -1.89 -10.54 -12.66
C ILE A 86 -1.15 -9.26 -12.30
N HIS A 87 -1.91 -8.19 -12.04
CA HIS A 87 -1.38 -6.89 -11.67
C HIS A 87 -1.96 -6.38 -10.36
N LEU A 88 -1.11 -5.73 -9.57
CA LEU A 88 -1.57 -4.79 -8.56
C LEU A 88 -1.97 -3.48 -9.25
N LEU A 89 -3.27 -3.24 -9.32
CA LEU A 89 -3.82 -1.98 -9.80
C LEU A 89 -5.06 -1.63 -8.97
N GLY A 90 -5.08 -0.41 -8.43
CA GLY A 90 -6.24 0.11 -7.71
C GLY A 90 -7.44 0.34 -8.64
N ASN A 91 -8.65 0.27 -8.10
CA ASN A 91 -9.83 0.73 -8.85
C ASN A 91 -9.75 2.25 -9.00
N VAL A 92 -9.52 2.74 -10.23
CA VAL A 92 -9.30 4.17 -10.52
C VAL A 92 -10.42 5.05 -9.97
N VAL A 93 -11.67 4.61 -10.09
CA VAL A 93 -12.83 5.39 -9.63
C VAL A 93 -12.81 5.49 -8.11
N SER A 94 -12.64 4.38 -7.40
CA SER A 94 -12.55 4.40 -5.93
C SER A 94 -11.35 5.20 -5.45
N TRP A 95 -10.21 5.05 -6.11
CA TRP A 95 -8.95 5.70 -5.74
C TRP A 95 -9.02 7.22 -5.90
N THR A 96 -9.48 7.69 -7.06
CA THR A 96 -9.69 9.13 -7.30
C THR A 96 -10.76 9.69 -6.37
N SER A 97 -11.84 8.95 -6.10
CA SER A 97 -12.89 9.35 -5.16
C SER A 97 -12.37 9.50 -3.73
N ALA A 98 -11.45 8.63 -3.30
CA ALA A 98 -10.83 8.70 -1.98
C ALA A 98 -9.98 9.99 -1.81
N ASN A 99 -9.21 10.35 -2.83
CA ASN A 99 -8.47 11.61 -2.85
C ASN A 99 -9.41 12.83 -2.86
N VAL A 100 -10.44 12.81 -3.72
CA VAL A 100 -11.44 13.89 -3.79
C VAL A 100 -12.17 14.04 -2.45
N ALA A 101 -12.59 12.95 -1.82
CA ALA A 101 -13.23 12.99 -0.50
C ALA A 101 -12.30 13.58 0.56
N THR A 102 -11.00 13.25 0.53
CA THR A 102 -10.01 13.86 1.43
C THR A 102 -9.90 15.36 1.22
N VAL A 103 -9.81 15.84 -0.02
CA VAL A 103 -9.75 17.27 -0.33
C VAL A 103 -11.05 17.98 0.08
N VAL A 104 -12.21 17.42 -0.24
CA VAL A 104 -13.51 17.97 0.15
C VAL A 104 -13.64 18.05 1.68
N TYR A 105 -13.23 16.99 2.39
CA TYR A 105 -13.19 16.99 3.85
C TYR A 105 -12.33 18.14 4.38
N LEU A 106 -11.11 18.30 3.88
CA LEU A 106 -10.19 19.35 4.33
C LEU A 106 -10.76 20.75 4.07
N VAL A 107 -11.34 20.99 2.90
CA VAL A 107 -11.97 22.27 2.55
C VAL A 107 -13.15 22.57 3.47
N LEU A 108 -14.04 21.60 3.69
CA LEU A 108 -15.18 21.75 4.60
C LEU A 108 -14.72 21.96 6.04
N PHE A 109 -13.74 21.17 6.50
CA PHE A 109 -13.17 21.29 7.84
C PHE A 109 -12.58 22.68 8.08
N LEU A 110 -11.73 23.18 7.17
CA LEU A 110 -11.17 24.53 7.26
C LEU A 110 -12.25 25.60 7.20
N GLY A 111 -13.26 25.44 6.34
CA GLY A 111 -14.41 26.33 6.25
C GLY A 111 -15.20 26.41 7.57
N TYR A 112 -15.54 25.27 8.17
CA TYR A 112 -16.23 25.21 9.46
C TYR A 112 -15.36 25.75 10.60
N LEU A 113 -14.06 25.47 10.59
CA LEU A 113 -13.14 25.98 11.60
C LEU A 113 -13.11 27.51 11.58
N LEU A 114 -12.97 28.13 10.40
CA LEU A 114 -12.96 29.57 10.23
C LEU A 114 -14.31 30.22 10.61
N ARG A 115 -15.44 29.59 10.25
CA ARG A 115 -16.78 30.10 10.59
C ARG A 115 -17.06 30.00 12.09
N ARG A 116 -16.66 28.89 12.72
CA ARG A 116 -16.76 28.71 14.18
C ARG A 116 -15.89 29.72 14.94
N GLN A 117 -14.68 30.04 14.46
CA GLN A 117 -13.87 31.12 15.05
C GLN A 117 -14.53 32.50 14.98
N ARG A 118 -15.44 32.72 14.02
CA ARG A 118 -16.27 33.93 13.90
C ARG A 118 -17.61 33.82 14.64
N ASN A 119 -17.77 32.84 15.52
CA ASN A 119 -19.03 32.52 16.22
C ASN A 119 -20.22 32.22 15.28
N ILE A 120 -19.95 31.72 14.07
CA ILE A 120 -20.97 31.22 13.15
C ILE A 120 -20.99 29.70 13.25
N GLN A 121 -22.06 29.15 13.83
CA GLN A 121 -22.24 27.70 14.00
C GLN A 121 -23.16 27.13 12.91
N ASP A 122 -22.57 26.56 11.86
CA ASP A 122 -23.34 25.98 10.73
C ASP A 122 -23.94 24.62 11.03
N ILE A 123 -23.28 23.85 11.90
CA ILE A 123 -23.67 22.49 12.26
C ILE A 123 -23.72 22.36 13.79
N PRO A 124 -24.58 21.48 14.35
CA PRO A 124 -24.64 21.20 15.78
C PRO A 124 -23.29 20.75 16.33
N ASP A 125 -23.04 21.00 17.62
CA ASP A 125 -21.77 20.67 18.27
C ASP A 125 -21.51 19.16 18.32
N GLU A 126 -22.54 18.33 18.48
CA GLU A 126 -22.43 16.87 18.41
C GLU A 126 -21.93 16.40 17.03
N THR A 127 -22.53 16.93 15.96
CA THR A 127 -22.10 16.63 14.58
C THR A 127 -20.68 17.11 14.33
N TRP A 128 -20.30 18.28 14.86
CA TRP A 128 -18.93 18.77 14.75
C TRP A 128 -17.92 17.86 15.44
N GLN A 129 -18.23 17.36 16.64
CA GLN A 129 -17.36 16.40 17.33
C GLN A 129 -17.21 15.10 16.54
N GLN A 130 -18.31 14.57 15.97
CA GLN A 130 -18.27 13.40 15.10
C GLN A 130 -17.43 13.65 13.84
N TRP A 131 -17.57 14.82 13.22
CA TRP A 131 -16.81 15.24 12.04
C TRP A 131 -15.30 15.33 12.32
N LEU A 132 -14.93 15.87 13.50
CA LEU A 132 -13.55 15.93 13.97
C LEU A 132 -12.98 14.53 14.23
N LEU A 133 -13.74 13.66 14.92
CA LEU A 133 -13.31 12.30 15.23
C LEU A 133 -13.11 11.49 13.95
N ALA A 134 -14.09 11.51 13.05
CA ALA A 134 -14.04 10.76 11.79
C ALA A 134 -12.86 11.20 10.93
N GLY A 135 -12.65 12.52 10.78
CA GLY A 135 -11.50 13.02 10.03
C GLY A 135 -10.16 12.82 10.74
N GLY A 136 -10.12 12.94 12.06
CA GLY A 136 -8.92 12.64 12.84
C GLY A 136 -8.46 11.19 12.63
N ILE A 137 -9.40 10.24 12.63
CA ILE A 137 -9.13 8.83 12.35
C ILE A 137 -8.74 8.63 10.88
N CYS A 138 -9.52 9.17 9.93
CA CYS A 138 -9.31 8.90 8.51
C CYS A 138 -8.13 9.67 7.93
N VAL A 139 -8.10 10.99 8.06
CA VAL A 139 -7.02 11.84 7.54
C VAL A 139 -5.74 11.63 8.37
N GLY A 140 -5.85 11.50 9.69
CA GLY A 140 -4.69 11.17 10.53
C GLY A 140 -4.14 9.76 10.25
N GLY A 141 -5.02 8.77 10.08
CA GLY A 141 -4.64 7.42 9.67
C GLY A 141 -3.96 7.39 8.30
N TRP A 142 -4.48 8.14 7.33
CA TRP A 142 -3.83 8.35 6.03
C TRP A 142 -2.45 8.98 6.20
N ALA A 143 -2.32 10.07 6.96
CA ALA A 143 -1.06 10.78 7.15
C ALA A 143 0.01 9.90 7.81
N VAL A 144 -0.32 9.17 8.88
CA VAL A 144 0.60 8.25 9.56
C VAL A 144 1.05 7.10 8.66
N ASN A 145 0.19 6.64 7.75
CA ASN A 145 0.50 5.57 6.82
C ASN A 145 1.06 6.06 5.47
N TYR A 146 1.26 7.37 5.27
CA TYR A 146 1.74 7.93 4.01
C TYR A 146 3.00 8.78 4.18
N LEU A 147 2.97 9.73 5.13
CA LEU A 147 4.06 10.69 5.32
C LEU A 147 5.42 10.04 5.65
N PRO A 148 5.51 8.95 6.44
CA PRO A 148 6.81 8.34 6.72
C PRO A 148 7.57 7.87 5.48
N PHE A 149 6.87 7.50 4.40
CA PHE A 149 7.51 7.03 3.17
C PHE A 149 8.31 8.12 2.44
N PHE A 150 8.03 9.41 2.69
CA PHE A 150 8.85 10.50 2.15
C PHE A 150 10.21 10.62 2.83
N LEU A 151 10.36 10.03 4.03
CA LEU A 151 11.60 10.05 4.81
C LEU A 151 12.42 8.77 4.64
N MET A 152 11.93 7.82 3.84
CA MET A 152 12.58 6.52 3.64
C MET A 152 13.44 6.53 2.38
N GLU A 153 14.73 6.28 2.54
CA GLU A 153 15.70 6.03 1.46
C GLU A 153 15.72 4.52 1.13
N LYS A 154 14.60 3.97 0.68
CA LYS A 154 14.49 2.55 0.28
C LYS A 154 13.69 2.42 -1.01
N THR A 155 13.78 1.27 -1.66
CA THR A 155 12.90 0.94 -2.78
C THR A 155 11.45 0.80 -2.31
N LEU A 156 10.59 1.69 -2.80
CA LEU A 156 9.17 1.73 -2.46
C LEU A 156 8.31 1.24 -3.62
N PHE A 157 7.11 0.81 -3.28
CA PHE A 157 6.17 0.17 -4.21
C PHE A 157 4.75 0.55 -3.86
N LEU A 158 3.84 0.52 -4.84
CA LEU A 158 2.43 0.91 -4.67
C LEU A 158 1.73 0.24 -3.48
N TYR A 159 2.04 -1.03 -3.15
CA TYR A 159 1.40 -1.73 -2.05
C TYR A 159 1.64 -1.08 -0.67
N HIS A 160 2.72 -0.31 -0.52
CA HIS A 160 3.00 0.45 0.70
C HIS A 160 1.93 1.51 0.99
N TYR A 161 1.25 2.01 -0.05
CA TYR A 161 0.18 3.00 0.09
C TYR A 161 -1.20 2.41 0.42
N LEU A 162 -1.38 1.08 0.28
CA LEU A 162 -2.69 0.45 0.49
C LEU A 162 -3.29 0.68 1.88
N PRO A 163 -2.51 0.68 2.99
CA PRO A 163 -3.04 1.06 4.29
C PRO A 163 -3.54 2.52 4.31
N ALA A 164 -2.79 3.45 3.73
CA ALA A 164 -3.16 4.86 3.70
C ALA A 164 -4.44 5.12 2.88
N VAL A 165 -4.54 4.55 1.67
CA VAL A 165 -5.74 4.72 0.83
C VAL A 165 -6.98 4.08 1.46
N THR A 166 -6.82 3.03 2.28
CA THR A 166 -7.94 2.42 3.01
C THR A 166 -8.60 3.44 3.95
N PHE A 167 -7.81 4.23 4.68
CA PHE A 167 -8.36 5.30 5.51
C PHE A 167 -9.06 6.39 4.69
N GLN A 168 -8.55 6.73 3.50
CA GLN A 168 -9.24 7.67 2.61
C GLN A 168 -10.56 7.09 2.08
N ILE A 169 -10.63 5.80 1.79
CA ILE A 169 -11.86 5.13 1.36
C ILE A 169 -12.91 5.15 2.47
N LEU A 170 -12.51 4.95 3.73
CA LEU A 170 -13.42 5.07 4.89
C LEU A 170 -13.98 6.49 5.07
N LEU A 171 -13.28 7.52 4.58
CA LEU A 171 -13.73 8.91 4.62
C LEU A 171 -14.85 9.21 3.61
N ILE A 172 -14.93 8.46 2.51
CA ILE A 172 -15.92 8.67 1.45
C ILE A 172 -17.36 8.71 1.99
N PRO A 173 -17.87 7.67 2.70
CA PRO A 173 -19.24 7.69 3.21
C PRO A 173 -19.49 8.83 4.20
N VAL A 174 -18.49 9.21 5.00
CA VAL A 174 -18.59 10.34 5.95
C VAL A 174 -18.85 11.64 5.20
N VAL A 175 -18.07 11.91 4.14
CA VAL A 175 -18.22 13.12 3.31
C VAL A 175 -19.54 13.10 2.54
N LEU A 176 -19.93 11.95 1.99
CA LEU A 176 -21.19 11.82 1.26
C LEU A 176 -22.40 12.06 2.17
N GLN A 177 -22.44 11.42 3.34
CA GLN A 177 -23.50 11.61 4.32
C GLN A 177 -23.58 13.07 4.78
N HIS A 178 -22.44 13.68 5.13
CA HIS A 178 -22.39 15.08 5.54
C HIS A 178 -22.89 16.03 4.44
N THR A 179 -22.55 15.74 3.18
CA THR A 179 -23.04 16.51 2.02
C THR A 179 -24.56 16.38 1.86
N SER A 180 -25.10 15.17 2.02
CA SER A 180 -26.54 14.93 1.97
C SER A 180 -27.29 15.67 3.09
N ASP A 181 -26.74 15.65 4.30
CA ASP A 181 -27.44 16.16 5.49
C ASP A 181 -27.37 17.69 5.60
N PHE A 182 -26.21 18.29 5.30
CA PHE A 182 -25.96 19.72 5.57
C PHE A 182 -25.85 20.60 4.32
N LEU A 183 -25.46 20.05 3.16
CA LEU A 183 -25.35 20.82 1.91
C LEU A 183 -26.62 20.69 1.05
N CYS A 184 -27.23 19.50 0.99
CA CYS A 184 -28.43 19.25 0.20
C CYS A 184 -29.72 19.65 0.94
N ARG A 185 -30.18 20.89 0.74
CA ARG A 185 -31.36 21.43 1.47
C ARG A 185 -32.72 21.00 0.90
N SER A 186 -32.83 20.83 -0.42
CA SER A 186 -34.11 20.51 -1.07
C SER A 186 -34.30 19.01 -1.30
N ARG A 187 -35.55 18.54 -1.38
CA ARG A 187 -35.87 17.15 -1.72
C ARG A 187 -35.28 16.73 -3.06
N LEU A 188 -35.29 17.65 -4.03
CA LEU A 188 -34.66 17.45 -5.33
C LEU A 188 -33.15 17.27 -5.18
N SER A 189 -32.46 18.14 -4.43
CA SER A 189 -31.02 18.03 -4.18
C SER A 189 -30.64 16.72 -3.49
N LYS A 190 -31.42 16.27 -2.51
CA LYS A 190 -31.19 14.97 -1.84
C LYS A 190 -31.40 13.80 -2.79
N SER A 191 -32.48 13.82 -3.59
CA SER A 191 -32.73 12.79 -4.60
C SER A 191 -31.63 12.74 -5.67
N MET A 192 -31.16 13.90 -6.12
CA MET A 192 -30.04 14.01 -7.06
C MET A 192 -28.74 13.48 -6.44
N HIS A 193 -28.44 13.84 -5.19
CA HIS A 193 -27.29 13.30 -4.47
C HIS A 193 -27.34 11.78 -4.36
N SER A 194 -28.47 11.20 -3.95
CA SER A 194 -28.64 9.74 -3.90
C SER A 194 -28.47 9.08 -5.27
N ALA A 195 -29.00 9.69 -6.34
CA ALA A 195 -28.81 9.20 -7.71
C ALA A 195 -27.34 9.25 -8.13
N LEU A 196 -26.62 10.31 -7.79
CA LEU A 196 -25.17 10.43 -8.06
C LEU A 196 -24.36 9.40 -7.28
N VAL A 197 -24.70 9.13 -6.02
CA VAL A 197 -24.05 8.06 -5.23
C VAL A 197 -24.30 6.69 -5.84
N ALA A 198 -25.53 6.41 -6.30
CA ALA A 198 -25.85 5.14 -6.97
C ALA A 198 -25.12 4.99 -8.33
N ALA A 199 -25.03 6.07 -9.10
CA ALA A 199 -24.26 6.10 -10.34
C ALA A 199 -22.76 5.90 -10.09
N TRP A 200 -22.22 6.52 -9.04
CA TRP A 200 -20.84 6.33 -8.61
C TRP A 200 -20.55 4.88 -8.20
N LEU A 201 -21.39 4.26 -7.36
CA LEU A 201 -21.25 2.84 -6.99
C LEU A 201 -21.29 1.92 -8.23
N SER A 202 -22.17 2.24 -9.18
CA SER A 202 -22.26 1.52 -10.45
C SER A 202 -20.97 1.67 -11.27
N SER A 203 -20.37 2.87 -11.31
CA SER A 203 -19.08 3.12 -11.97
C SER A 203 -17.91 2.36 -11.32
N VAL A 204 -17.89 2.28 -9.98
CA VAL A 204 -16.92 1.45 -9.23
C VAL A 204 -17.05 -0.02 -9.64
N TYR A 205 -18.29 -0.55 -9.68
CA TYR A 205 -18.56 -1.93 -10.08
C TYR A 205 -18.17 -2.19 -11.54
N LEU A 206 -18.53 -1.30 -12.46
CA LEU A 206 -18.17 -1.43 -13.88
C LEU A 206 -16.65 -1.44 -14.07
N THR A 207 -15.92 -0.56 -13.37
CA THR A 207 -14.46 -0.53 -13.39
C THR A 207 -13.88 -1.84 -12.87
N TYR A 208 -14.39 -2.36 -11.73
CA TYR A 208 -13.98 -3.67 -11.24
C TYR A 208 -14.23 -4.77 -12.28
N HIS A 209 -15.41 -4.79 -12.89
CA HIS A 209 -15.78 -5.78 -13.90
C HIS A 209 -14.87 -5.72 -15.14
N THR A 210 -14.45 -4.52 -15.56
CA THR A 210 -13.52 -4.32 -16.68
C THR A 210 -12.10 -4.80 -16.33
N PHE A 211 -11.62 -4.53 -15.12
CA PHE A 211 -10.25 -4.87 -14.70
C PHE A 211 -10.10 -6.25 -14.06
N GLN A 212 -11.20 -6.97 -13.78
CA GLN A 212 -11.17 -8.31 -13.17
C GLN A 212 -10.20 -9.30 -13.84
N PRO A 213 -9.96 -9.32 -15.18
CA PRO A 213 -9.05 -10.28 -15.77
C PRO A 213 -7.59 -10.03 -15.36
N LEU A 214 -7.23 -8.78 -15.06
CA LEU A 214 -5.90 -8.42 -14.54
C LEU A 214 -5.77 -8.69 -13.04
N THR A 215 -6.87 -8.79 -12.30
CA THR A 215 -6.85 -9.16 -10.88
C THR A 215 -6.75 -10.66 -10.70
N TYR A 216 -7.56 -11.43 -11.45
CA TYR A 216 -7.64 -12.89 -11.32
C TYR A 216 -6.75 -13.67 -12.29
N GLY A 217 -6.16 -12.99 -13.27
CA GLY A 217 -5.35 -13.61 -14.32
C GLY A 217 -6.15 -14.49 -15.29
N LYS A 218 -7.48 -14.34 -15.33
CA LYS A 218 -8.40 -15.12 -16.19
C LYS A 218 -9.62 -14.27 -16.58
N PRO A 219 -10.13 -14.37 -17.82
CA PRO A 219 -9.58 -15.12 -18.96
C PRO A 219 -8.30 -14.48 -19.52
N ALA A 220 -7.59 -15.20 -20.39
CA ALA A 220 -6.48 -14.61 -21.14
C ALA A 220 -7.03 -13.61 -22.17
N LEU A 221 -6.44 -12.42 -22.21
CA LEU A 221 -6.90 -11.32 -23.06
C LEU A 221 -6.08 -11.20 -24.34
N SER A 222 -6.73 -10.79 -25.42
CA SER A 222 -6.07 -10.44 -26.67
C SER A 222 -5.25 -9.15 -26.54
N LYS A 223 -4.34 -8.90 -27.49
CA LYS A 223 -3.51 -7.67 -27.49
C LYS A 223 -4.36 -6.40 -27.53
N ALA A 224 -5.45 -6.39 -28.29
CA ALA A 224 -6.34 -5.24 -28.41
C ALA A 224 -7.09 -4.97 -27.10
N GLU A 225 -7.56 -6.01 -26.41
CA GLU A 225 -8.20 -5.87 -25.09
C GLU A 225 -7.22 -5.37 -24.04
N LEU A 226 -5.98 -5.87 -24.03
CA LEU A 226 -4.93 -5.38 -23.13
C LEU A 226 -4.56 -3.92 -23.39
N GLN A 227 -4.57 -3.49 -24.66
CA GLN A 227 -4.39 -2.07 -25.02
C GLN A 227 -5.58 -1.23 -24.54
N ALA A 228 -6.80 -1.73 -24.64
CA ALA A 228 -8.00 -1.04 -24.15
C ALA A 228 -8.03 -0.90 -22.61
N LEU A 229 -7.38 -1.80 -21.88
CA LEU A 229 -7.23 -1.71 -20.43
C LEU A 229 -6.13 -0.74 -19.97
N ARG A 230 -5.29 -0.27 -20.87
CA ARG A 230 -4.24 0.72 -20.56
C ARG A 230 -4.82 2.13 -20.55
N TRP A 231 -5.61 2.44 -19.52
CA TRP A 231 -6.25 3.75 -19.37
C TRP A 231 -5.26 4.88 -19.06
N LYS A 232 -4.08 4.53 -18.52
CA LYS A 232 -2.95 5.45 -18.35
C LYS A 232 -1.73 4.92 -19.09
N ASP A 233 -1.02 5.82 -19.76
CA ASP A 233 0.22 5.47 -20.45
C ASP A 233 1.32 5.02 -19.49
N SER A 234 1.29 5.51 -18.24
CA SER A 234 2.23 5.12 -17.19
C SER A 234 2.05 3.67 -16.70
N TRP A 235 0.94 3.01 -17.02
CA TRP A 235 0.72 1.62 -16.62
C TRP A 235 1.48 0.64 -17.50
N ASP A 236 2.35 -0.13 -16.87
CA ASP A 236 3.12 -1.24 -17.42
C ASP A 236 2.26 -2.51 -17.56
N ILE A 237 1.29 -2.48 -18.48
CA ILE A 237 0.58 -3.69 -18.90
C ILE A 237 1.44 -4.43 -19.93
N LEU A 238 1.70 -5.73 -19.70
CA LEU A 238 2.60 -6.49 -20.56
C LEU A 238 1.87 -6.88 -21.85
N ILE A 239 2.26 -6.22 -22.95
CA ILE A 239 1.74 -6.49 -24.28
C ILE A 239 2.87 -7.05 -25.14
N ARG A 240 2.75 -8.30 -25.62
CA ARG A 240 3.77 -8.89 -26.51
C ARG A 240 3.86 -8.08 -27.80
N LYS A 241 5.02 -7.48 -28.08
CA LYS A 241 5.36 -7.05 -29.44
C LYS A 241 5.47 -8.31 -30.33
N ARG A 242 4.92 -8.24 -31.55
CA ARG A 242 5.07 -9.33 -32.53
C ARG A 242 6.53 -9.53 -32.85
#